data_AF-A0A1H6M6Z4-F1
#
_entry.id   AF-A0A1H6M6Z4-F1
#
_cell.length_a   1.000
_cell.length_b   1.000
_cell.length_c   1.000
_cell.angle_alpha   90.00
_cell.angle_beta   90.00
_cell.angle_gamma   90.00
#
_symmetry.space_group_name_H-M   'P 1'
#
loop_
_entity.id
_entity.type
_entity.pdbx_description
1 polymer ?
#
loop_
_entity_poly.entity_id
_entity_poly.type
_entity_poly.pdbx_seq_one_letter_code
_entity_poly.pdbx_strand_id
1 'polypeptide(L)'
;MDLGFYISFSGIITFKSAGDLREVAKKVPLDRILVETDAPYLTPVPYRGKPNSPAYTYYTVEKLAEIRGESIEAIANATTNNFKTLFF
;
A
#
# COMPACT_ATOMS: atom_id res chain seq x y z
N MET A 1 -17.01 -7.27 0.64
CA MET A 1 -16.02 -7.25 -0.47
C MET A 1 -16.63 -7.90 -1.69
N ASP A 2 -17.90 -7.61 -1.92
CA ASP A 2 -18.78 -8.55 -2.59
C ASP A 2 -18.91 -8.23 -4.09
N LEU A 3 -18.21 -7.17 -4.51
CA LEU A 3 -18.13 -6.66 -5.87
C LEU A 3 -16.81 -7.02 -6.57
N GLY A 4 -15.91 -7.75 -5.91
CA GLY A 4 -14.64 -8.20 -6.51
C GLY A 4 -13.57 -7.12 -6.70
N PHE A 5 -13.73 -5.95 -6.10
CA PHE A 5 -12.75 -4.86 -6.19
C PHE A 5 -11.47 -5.12 -5.38
N TYR A 6 -10.38 -4.54 -5.87
CA TYR A 6 -9.11 -4.40 -5.16
C TYR A 6 -9.05 -3.05 -4.45
N ILE A 7 -8.32 -2.99 -3.33
CA ILE A 7 -8.09 -1.78 -2.55
C ILE A 7 -6.61 -1.40 -2.66
N SER A 8 -6.36 -0.21 -3.22
CA SER A 8 -5.03 0.35 -3.35
C SER A 8 -4.68 1.22 -2.15
N PHE A 9 -3.47 1.07 -1.60
CA PHE A 9 -2.93 1.93 -0.56
C PHE A 9 -1.81 2.81 -1.13
N SER A 10 -1.86 4.10 -0.83
CA SER A 10 -0.82 5.07 -1.17
C SER A 10 0.08 5.40 0.03
N GLY A 11 1.02 6.33 -0.16
CA GLY A 11 1.92 6.82 0.89
C GLY A 11 1.22 7.38 2.13
N ILE A 12 -0.09 7.69 2.06
CA ILE A 12 -0.91 8.13 3.21
C ILE A 12 -0.83 7.14 4.38
N ILE A 13 -0.67 5.84 4.12
CA ILE A 13 -0.63 4.81 5.19
C ILE A 13 0.54 5.04 6.18
N THR A 14 1.56 5.76 5.74
CA THR A 14 2.72 6.15 6.56
C THR A 14 2.45 7.36 7.47
N PHE A 15 1.34 8.09 7.27
CA PHE A 15 1.06 9.35 7.98
C PHE A 15 0.53 9.09 9.38
N LYS A 16 0.96 9.86 10.38
CA LYS A 16 0.53 9.68 11.78
C LYS A 16 -1.00 9.65 11.93
N SER A 17 -1.72 10.48 11.18
CA SER A 17 -3.18 10.61 11.19
C SER A 17 -3.94 9.45 10.53
N ALA A 18 -3.28 8.55 9.81
CA ALA A 18 -3.92 7.52 9.00
C ALA A 18 -4.42 6.30 9.82
N GLY A 19 -4.83 6.48 11.07
CA GLY A 19 -5.24 5.40 11.98
C GLY A 19 -6.30 4.48 11.37
N ASP A 20 -7.42 5.06 10.93
CA ASP A 20 -8.54 4.31 10.34
C ASP A 20 -8.11 3.55 9.07
N LEU A 21 -7.23 4.16 8.25
CA LEU A 21 -6.71 3.50 7.05
C LEU A 21 -5.87 2.26 7.38
N ARG A 22 -5.11 2.29 8.49
CA ARG A 22 -4.35 1.12 8.96
C ARG A 22 -5.27 0.02 9.46
N GLU A 23 -6.37 0.37 10.12
CA GLU A 23 -7.37 -0.61 10.54
C GLU A 23 -8.07 -1.26 9.33
N VAL A 24 -8.29 -0.52 8.25
CA VAL A 24 -8.73 -1.09 6.98
C VAL A 24 -7.67 -2.02 6.41
N ALA A 25 -6.40 -1.61 6.36
CA ALA A 25 -5.29 -2.41 5.83
C ALA A 25 -5.11 -3.78 6.52
N LYS A 26 -5.48 -3.90 7.79
CA LYS A 26 -5.50 -5.18 8.53
C LYS A 26 -6.66 -6.10 8.10
N LYS A 27 -7.78 -5.52 7.70
CA LYS A 27 -9.04 -6.26 7.40
C LYS A 27 -9.16 -6.67 5.94
N VAL A 28 -8.52 -5.93 5.02
CA VAL A 28 -8.54 -6.29 3.60
C VAL A 28 -7.75 -7.60 3.40
N PRO A 29 -8.33 -8.62 2.74
CA PRO A 29 -7.65 -9.83 2.32
C PRO A 29 -6.45 -9.52 1.46
N LEU A 30 -5.34 -10.23 1.70
CA LEU A 30 -4.07 -9.95 1.06
C LEU A 30 -4.15 -10.06 -0.48
N ASP A 31 -4.99 -10.96 -1.01
CA ASP A 31 -5.26 -11.17 -2.43
C ASP A 31 -6.13 -10.06 -3.07
N ARG A 32 -6.51 -9.03 -2.30
CA ARG A 32 -7.27 -7.85 -2.75
C ARG A 32 -6.53 -6.54 -2.50
N ILE A 33 -5.27 -6.57 -2.08
CA ILE A 33 -4.46 -5.38 -1.81
C ILE A 33 -3.62 -5.01 -3.04
N LEU A 34 -3.60 -3.71 -3.37
CA LEU A 34 -2.65 -3.09 -4.29
C LEU A 34 -1.87 -1.99 -3.57
N VAL A 35 -0.76 -1.56 -4.17
CA VAL A 35 0.03 -0.42 -3.68
C VAL A 35 0.27 0.56 -4.82
N GLU A 36 0.28 1.84 -4.47
CA GLU A 36 0.57 2.93 -5.40
C GLU A 36 1.32 4.07 -4.71
N THR A 37 1.69 5.08 -5.51
CA THR A 37 2.31 6.31 -5.01
C THR A 37 1.42 7.53 -5.17
N ASP A 38 0.56 7.58 -6.19
CA ASP A 38 -0.10 8.81 -6.65
C ASP A 38 0.93 9.93 -6.97
N ALA A 39 2.11 9.56 -7.47
CA ALA A 39 3.14 10.53 -7.80
C ALA A 39 2.64 11.53 -8.85
N PRO A 40 2.88 12.85 -8.67
CA PRO A 40 3.86 13.46 -7.75
C PRO A 40 3.33 13.81 -6.34
N TYR A 41 2.12 13.37 -5.96
CA TYR A 41 1.44 13.71 -4.71
C TYR A 41 1.63 12.63 -3.62
N LEU A 42 1.10 12.88 -2.42
CA LEU A 42 0.98 11.89 -1.32
C LEU A 42 2.29 11.21 -0.89
N THR A 43 3.40 11.94 -0.93
CA THR A 43 4.73 11.43 -0.58
C THR A 43 4.78 10.77 0.80
N PRO A 44 5.22 9.51 0.90
CA PRO A 44 5.29 8.79 2.18
C PRO A 44 6.37 9.35 3.12
N VAL A 45 6.25 9.05 4.41
CA VAL A 45 7.36 9.20 5.39
C VAL A 45 8.49 8.24 4.98
N PRO A 46 9.77 8.66 5.04
CA PRO A 46 10.31 9.89 5.62
C PRO A 46 10.41 11.09 4.66
N TYR A 47 9.92 11.01 3.42
CA TYR A 47 10.10 12.05 2.39
C TYR A 47 8.99 13.09 2.32
N ARG A 48 8.08 13.12 3.31
CA ARG A 48 6.97 14.10 3.36
C ARG A 48 7.46 15.53 3.10
N GLY A 49 6.71 16.26 2.29
CA GLY A 49 7.02 17.65 1.91
C GLY A 49 7.91 17.77 0.66
N LYS A 50 8.39 16.65 0.11
CA LYS A 50 9.05 16.59 -1.21
C LYS A 50 8.09 16.02 -2.27
N PRO A 51 8.32 16.24 -3.57
CA PRO A 51 7.59 15.54 -4.63
C PRO A 51 7.71 14.02 -4.48
N ASN A 52 6.61 13.32 -4.75
CA ASN A 52 6.61 11.85 -4.71
C ASN A 52 7.25 11.27 -5.98
N SER A 53 7.66 10.02 -5.91
CA SER A 53 8.27 9.27 -6.99
C SER A 53 7.81 7.80 -6.94
N PRO A 54 7.66 7.11 -8.09
CA PRO A 54 7.41 5.67 -8.12
C PRO A 54 8.37 4.84 -7.26
N ALA A 55 9.63 5.30 -7.11
CA ALA A 55 10.61 4.64 -6.25
C ALA A 55 10.19 4.58 -4.77
N TYR A 56 9.30 5.46 -4.33
CA TYR A 56 8.81 5.51 -2.94
C TYR A 56 7.68 4.51 -2.66
N THR A 57 7.23 3.72 -3.65
CA THR A 57 6.30 2.60 -3.43
C THR A 57 6.79 1.65 -2.34
N TYR A 58 8.12 1.50 -2.23
CA TYR A 58 8.78 0.73 -1.17
C TYR A 58 8.27 1.09 0.24
N TYR A 59 8.12 2.37 0.57
CA TYR A 59 7.71 2.80 1.91
C TYR A 59 6.24 2.49 2.21
N THR A 60 5.40 2.45 1.19
CA THR A 60 4.01 1.98 1.33
C THR A 60 3.97 0.49 1.62
N VAL A 61 4.75 -0.31 0.89
CA VAL A 61 4.87 -1.77 1.09
C VAL A 61 5.45 -2.10 2.46
N GLU A 62 6.54 -1.43 2.85
CA GLU A 62 7.18 -1.58 4.16
C GLU A 62 6.18 -1.30 5.29
N LYS A 63 5.41 -0.20 5.17
CA LYS A 63 4.43 0.14 6.20
C LYS A 63 3.27 -0.86 6.26
N LEU A 64 2.81 -1.37 5.12
CA LEU A 64 1.80 -2.43 5.07
C LEU A 64 2.30 -3.71 5.76
N ALA A 65 3.55 -4.11 5.50
CA ALA A 65 4.17 -5.26 6.12
C ALA A 65 4.20 -5.12 7.65
N GLU A 66 4.61 -3.95 8.16
CA GLU A 66 4.58 -3.62 9.60
C GLU A 66 3.16 -3.73 10.19
N ILE A 67 2.16 -3.13 9.52
CA ILE A 67 0.76 -3.11 10.00
C ILE A 67 0.16 -4.52 10.08
N ARG A 68 0.55 -5.40 9.15
CA ARG A 68 0.00 -6.75 9.00
C ARG A 68 0.82 -7.83 9.71
N GLY A 69 2.01 -7.51 10.20
CA GLY A 69 2.93 -8.48 10.81
C GLY A 69 3.47 -9.50 9.80
N GLU A 70 3.59 -9.09 8.54
CA GLU A 70 4.09 -9.91 7.43
C GLU A 70 5.47 -9.40 6.98
N SER A 71 6.20 -10.19 6.18
CA SER A 71 7.48 -9.71 5.62
C SER A 71 7.25 -8.75 4.45
N ILE A 72 8.22 -7.88 4.17
CA ILE A 72 8.17 -6.96 3.02
C ILE A 72 8.02 -7.76 1.72
N GLU A 73 8.77 -8.86 1.59
CA GLU A 73 8.73 -9.75 0.44
C GLU A 73 7.35 -10.40 0.26
N ALA A 74 6.69 -10.79 1.35
CA ALA A 74 5.35 -11.36 1.29
C ALA A 74 4.32 -10.35 0.72
N ILE A 75 4.32 -9.12 1.23
CA ILE A 75 3.44 -8.05 0.72
C ILE A 75 3.80 -7.67 -0.71
N ALA A 76 5.09 -7.55 -1.04
CA ALA A 76 5.55 -7.22 -2.39
C ALA A 76 5.13 -8.28 -3.41
N ASN A 77 5.30 -9.57 -3.08
CA ASN A 77 4.89 -10.67 -3.95
C ASN A 77 3.38 -10.71 -4.12
N ALA A 78 2.61 -10.59 -3.03
CA ALA A 78 1.15 -10.59 -3.11
C ALA A 78 0.63 -9.44 -3.96
N THR A 79 1.07 -8.21 -3.70
CA THR A 79 0.62 -7.02 -4.44
C THR A 79 1.03 -7.06 -5.91
N THR A 80 2.21 -7.61 -6.23
CA THR A 80 2.64 -7.86 -7.62
C THR A 80 1.74 -8.89 -8.31
N ASN A 81 1.41 -9.99 -7.64
CA ASN A 81 0.54 -11.03 -8.19
C ASN A 81 -0.88 -10.49 -8.39
N ASN A 82 -1.40 -9.74 -7.43
CA ASN A 82 -2.71 -9.09 -7.50
C ASN A 82 -2.80 -8.14 -8.70
N PHE A 83 -1.77 -7.32 -8.91
CA PHE A 83 -1.71 -6.41 -10.06
C PHE A 83 -1.71 -7.19 -11.38
N LYS A 84 -0.92 -8.27 -11.47
CA LYS A 84 -0.93 -9.16 -12.65
C LYS A 84 -2.33 -9.73 -12.87
N THR A 85 -2.94 -10.36 -11.86
CA THR A 85 -4.28 -10.93 -11.98
C THR A 85 -5.36 -9.91 -12.40
N LEU A 86 -5.24 -8.65 -12.00
CA LEU A 86 -6.23 -7.63 -12.33
C LEU A 86 -6.04 -7.04 -13.74
N PHE A 87 -4.81 -6.92 -14.22
CA PHE A 87 -4.50 -6.14 -15.44
C PHE A 87 -3.84 -6.95 -16.57
N PHE A 88 -3.48 -8.22 -16.35
CA PHE A 88 -2.80 -9.10 -17.33
C PHE A 88 -3.40 -10.50 -17.33
#